data_AF-A0A3B8MTY6-F1
#
_entry.id   AF-A0A3B8MTY6-F1
#
_cell.length_a   1.000
_cell.length_b   1.000
_cell.length_c   1.000
_cell.angle_alpha   90.00
_cell.angle_beta   90.00
_cell.angle_gamma   90.00
#
_symmetry.space_group_name_H-M   'P 1'
#
loop_
_entity.id
_entity.type
_entity.pdbx_description
1 polymer ?
#
loop_
_entity_poly.entity_id
_entity_poly.type
_entity_poly.pdbx_seq_one_letter_code
_entity_poly.pdbx_strand_id
1 'polypeptide(L)' 'MALRTLADVTDLDGQVVFLRVDANVPLDNTTITDDGRIRAFLPTLRWLLSRGAAVVIASHLGRPSSSFDTSL' A
#
# COMPACT_ATOMS: atom_id res chain seq x y z
N MET A 1 -17.80 0.55 -18.43
CA MET A 1 -18.39 0.64 -17.07
C MET A 1 -17.48 1.52 -16.22
N ALA A 2 -18.04 2.35 -15.35
CA ALA A 2 -17.26 3.10 -14.37
C ALA A 2 -16.76 2.16 -13.27
N LEU A 3 -15.50 2.30 -12.86
CA LEU A 3 -14.97 1.60 -11.69
C LEU A 3 -15.55 2.23 -10.42
N ARG A 4 -15.91 1.39 -9.44
CA ARG A 4 -16.26 1.87 -8.10
C ARG A 4 -15.03 2.48 -7.43
N THR A 5 -15.26 3.48 -6.60
CA THR A 5 -14.25 4.21 -5.84
C THR A 5 -14.45 4.01 -4.34
N LEU A 6 -13.56 4.57 -3.52
CA LEU A 6 -13.72 4.56 -2.05
C LEU A 6 -15.02 5.22 -1.57
N ALA A 7 -15.54 6.19 -2.33
CA ALA A 7 -16.80 6.87 -1.99
C ALA A 7 -18.02 5.94 -2.07
N ASP A 8 -17.92 4.85 -2.82
CA ASP A 8 -19.00 3.88 -3.01
C ASP A 8 -18.96 2.73 -1.98
N VAL A 9 -18.00 2.75 -1.05
CA VAL A 9 -17.77 1.68 -0.08
C VAL A 9 -18.40 2.05 1.28
N THR A 10 -19.29 1.19 1.77
CA THR A 10 -19.90 1.27 3.10
C THR A 10 -19.47 0.08 3.97
N ASP A 11 -19.75 0.14 5.28
CA ASP A 11 -19.67 -1.02 6.21
C ASP A 11 -18.28 -1.66 6.31
N LEU A 12 -17.27 -0.83 6.57
CA LEU A 12 -15.87 -1.25 6.66
C LEU A 12 -15.44 -1.75 8.05
N ASP A 13 -16.27 -1.57 9.07
CA ASP A 13 -15.94 -1.96 10.44
C ASP A 13 -15.80 -3.48 10.56
N GLY A 14 -14.67 -3.93 11.10
CA GLY A 14 -14.31 -5.35 11.19
C GLY A 14 -13.97 -6.03 9.86
N GLN A 15 -13.99 -5.32 8.73
CA GLN A 15 -13.64 -5.89 7.42
C GLN A 15 -12.13 -5.92 7.21
N VAL A 16 -11.65 -6.93 6.49
CA VAL A 16 -10.26 -7.00 6.02
C VAL A 16 -10.18 -6.46 4.59
N VAL A 17 -9.47 -5.36 4.41
CA VAL A 17 -9.28 -4.68 3.11
C VAL A 17 -7.87 -4.93 2.58
N PHE A 18 -7.78 -5.51 1.39
CA PHE A 18 -6.52 -5.60 0.65
C PHE A 18 -6.25 -4.28 -0.08
N LEU A 19 -5.18 -3.59 0.30
CA LEU A 19 -4.76 -2.31 -0.27
C LEU A 19 -3.46 -2.49 -1.06
N ARG A 20 -3.58 -2.58 -2.38
CA ARG A 20 -2.42 -2.51 -3.29
C ARG A 20 -1.96 -1.06 -3.38
N VAL A 21 -0.75 -0.77 -2.91
CA VAL A 21 -0.15 0.57 -2.93
C VAL A 21 1.09 0.59 -3.81
N ASP A 22 1.53 1.78 -4.18
CA ASP A 22 2.86 1.98 -4.74
C ASP A 22 3.83 2.43 -3.63
N ALA A 23 4.62 1.50 -3.13
CA ALA A 23 5.70 1.74 -2.17
C ALA A 23 7.09 1.47 -2.80
N ASN A 24 7.21 1.60 -4.13
CA ASN A 24 8.48 1.41 -4.83
C ASN A 24 9.38 2.65 -4.70
N VAL A 25 9.98 2.80 -3.52
CA VAL A 25 10.82 3.94 -3.14
C VAL A 25 12.29 3.71 -3.49
N PRO A 26 13.05 4.78 -3.77
CA PRO A 26 14.50 4.65 -3.93
C PRO A 26 15.15 4.27 -2.58
N LEU A 27 16.09 3.34 -2.65
CA LEU A 27 16.88 2.87 -1.53
C LEU A 27 18.37 3.14 -1.76
N ASP A 28 19.06 3.52 -0.70
CA ASP A 28 20.51 3.38 -0.54
C ASP A 28 20.75 2.21 0.43
N ASN A 29 21.08 1.04 -0.12
CA ASN A 29 21.08 -0.24 0.59
C ASN A 29 19.72 -0.52 1.25
N THR A 30 19.63 -0.40 2.57
CA THR A 30 18.40 -0.60 3.36
C THR A 30 17.72 0.71 3.76
N THR A 31 18.31 1.86 3.39
CA THR A 31 17.83 3.18 3.79
C THR A 31 16.99 3.81 2.69
N ILE A 32 15.76 4.24 3.03
CA ILE A 32 14.91 5.00 2.11
C ILE A 32 15.46 6.41 1.94
N THR A 33 15.70 6.83 0.70
CA THR A 33 16.22 8.18 0.40
C THR A 33 15.13 9.19 0.01
N ASP A 34 13.96 8.70 -0.43
CA ASP A 34 12.75 9.50 -0.67
C ASP A 34 11.51 8.66 -0.36
N ASP A 35 10.69 9.14 0.58
CA ASP A 35 9.48 8.48 1.05
C ASP A 35 8.19 9.02 0.41
N GLY A 36 8.29 9.87 -0.62
CA GLY A 36 7.14 10.55 -1.24
C GLY A 36 6.03 9.60 -1.67
N ARG A 37 6.38 8.42 -2.21
CA ARG A 37 5.40 7.39 -2.59
C ARG A 37 4.69 6.77 -1.39
N ILE A 38 5.39 6.61 -0.26
CA ILE A 38 4.79 6.14 0.99
C ILE A 38 3.77 7.16 1.49
N ARG A 39 4.17 8.44 1.54
CA ARG A 39 3.30 9.53 1.98
C ARG A 39 2.05 9.68 1.09
N ALA A 40 2.17 9.40 -0.20
CA ALA A 40 1.07 9.55 -1.16
C ALA A 40 -0.15 8.66 -0.86
N PHE A 41 0.03 7.45 -0.32
CA PHE A 41 -1.09 6.55 -0.02
C PHE A 41 -1.61 6.65 1.42
N LEU A 42 -0.94 7.41 2.30
CA LEU A 42 -1.37 7.57 3.70
C LEU A 42 -2.81 8.09 3.86
N PRO A 43 -3.33 9.02 3.02
CA PRO A 43 -4.73 9.45 3.13
C PRO A 43 -5.71 8.28 2.99
N THR A 44 -5.49 7.39 2.01
CA THR A 44 -6.33 6.20 1.81
C THR A 44 -6.21 5.22 2.97
N LEU A 45 -5.00 4.94 3.44
CA LEU A 45 -4.78 4.06 4.58
C LEU A 45 -5.49 4.59 5.85
N ARG A 46 -5.31 5.87 6.16
CA ARG A 46 -5.96 6.51 7.31
C ARG A 46 -7.49 6.50 7.17
N TRP A 47 -8.02 6.71 5.96
CA TRP A 47 -9.45 6.67 5.69
C TRP A 47 -10.05 5.30 5.99
N LEU A 48 -9.38 4.22 5.59
CA LEU A 48 -9.78 2.83 5.86
C LEU A 48 -9.73 2.50 7.35
N LEU A 49 -8.60 2.80 8.00
CA LEU A 49 -8.41 2.53 9.43
C LEU A 49 -9.41 3.31 10.30
N SER A 50 -9.70 4.56 9.95
CA SER A 50 -10.68 5.39 10.66
C SER A 50 -12.12 4.84 10.61
N ARG A 51 -12.38 3.85 9.75
CA ARG A 51 -13.69 3.19 9.58
C ARG A 51 -13.73 1.77 10.14
N GLY A 52 -12.73 1.38 10.93
CA GLY A 52 -12.68 0.08 11.59
C GLY A 52 -12.20 -1.07 10.69
N ALA A 53 -11.71 -0.79 9.49
CA ALA A 53 -11.13 -1.82 8.64
C ALA A 53 -9.75 -2.26 9.16
N ALA A 54 -9.50 -3.57 9.11
CA ALA A 54 -8.14 -4.12 9.12
C ALA A 54 -7.57 -4.05 7.69
N VAL A 55 -6.34 -3.56 7.53
CA VAL A 55 -5.75 -3.33 6.20
C VAL A 55 -4.55 -4.24 5.97
N VAL A 56 -4.59 -5.00 4.87
CA VAL A 56 -3.46 -5.78 4.36
C VAL A 56 -2.85 -5.03 3.19
N ILE A 57 -1.60 -4.57 3.33
CA ILE A 57 -0.91 -3.78 2.31
C ILE A 57 0.00 -4.67 1.48
N ALA A 58 -0.03 -4.48 0.16
CA ALA A 58 0.93 -5.08 -0.76
C ALA A 58 1.51 -4.04 -1.71
N SER A 59 2.80 -4.17 -2.02
CA SER A 59 3.49 -3.43 -3.07
C SER A 59 4.56 -4.29 -3.70
N HIS A 60 5.04 -3.86 -4.86
CA HIS A 60 6.34 -4.26 -5.38
C HIS A 60 7.44 -3.32 -4.85
N LEU A 61 8.69 -3.76 -4.95
CA LEU A 61 9.89 -2.96 -4.73
C LEU A 61 10.95 -3.40 -5.74
N GLY A 62 11.52 -2.43 -6.47
CA GLY A 62 12.51 -2.70 -7.49
C GLY A 62 12.00 -3.59 -8.64
N ARG A 63 12.92 -4.34 -9.24
CA ARG A 63 12.67 -5.30 -10.32
C ARG A 63 13.39 -6.62 -10.00
N PRO A 64 12.81 -7.45 -9.13
CA PRO A 64 13.43 -8.73 -8.79
C PRO A 64 13.60 -9.58 -10.05
N SER A 65 14.73 -10.27 -10.16
CA SER A 65 14.90 -11.34 -11.13
C SER A 65 14.01 -12.54 -10.72
N SER A 66 13.94 -13.58 -11.54
CA SER A 66 13.09 -14.75 -11.26
C SER A 66 13.47 -15.51 -9.98
N SER A 67 14.61 -15.19 -9.36
CA SER A 67 15.05 -15.76 -8.08
C SER A 67 14.65 -14.85 -6.92
N PHE A 68 14.15 -15.46 -5.84
CA PHE A 68 13.96 -14.74 -4.58
C PHE A 68 15.30 -14.21 -4.09
N ASP A 69 15.39 -12.89 -3.96
CA ASP A 69 16.53 -12.23 -3.36
C ASP A 69 16.32 -12.15 -1.85
N THR A 70 17.22 -12.80 -1.10
CA THR A 70 17.21 -12.83 0.37
C THR A 70 18.21 -11.84 0.98
N SER A 71 18.81 -10.94 0.19
CA SER A 71 19.88 -10.02 0.64
C SER A 71 19.40 -8.68 1.23
N LEU A 72 18.09 -8.51 1.42
CA LEU A 72 17.50 -7.38 2.14
C LEU A 72 17.73 -7.47 3.66
#